data_AF-A0A3E0TQR2-F1
#
_entry.id   AF-A0A3E0TQR2-F1
#
_cell.length_a   1.000
_cell.length_b   1.000
_cell.length_c   1.000
_cell.angle_alpha   90.00
_cell.angle_beta   90.00
_cell.angle_gamma   90.00
#
_symmetry.space_group_name_H-M   'P 1'
#
loop_
_entity.id
_entity.type
_entity.pdbx_description
1 polymer ?
#
loop_
_entity_poly.entity_id
_entity_poly.type
_entity_poly.pdbx_seq_one_letter_code
_entity_poly.pdbx_strand_id
1 'polypeptide(L)'
;MSRFKKLQCATLVAAATCIGLAACGGSGNGNTTTPAPAPTPAPAPAPTPAPTGNSVESVFPKFVKVFGVEVRASAQVPDAKLLHAATIMAEYLDNDDDGVADNQQVVDELVRRKATMIMSRDGTESESLAERLANVEDQDRFQDLQATETIPNGAANGQFDGSLEEILHLITHVGYSAVYPEIFGERVDSAIADAMDIARGGRFEAVPAQYPEGAWYTYDDQTCDYSCMVTEYTYWVLTSILGGQEFNGRLAEIQTEWRLNTREKVRLGDPAAFTILTNQVYLLPTTLPDGTYNSTQFSVQSSDTGSTPALTPTAGVIGATSEAACRQAEESFNGSACFIINQDKAEMYGVIGPGIVTKVTELTNNYPAVKNIVLINVPGSADDDSNLRAAKMVYDRGLNTELLSNSDIASGGVDFFLAGNRRVIAEGASIGVHSWGTGDGTVAAQLPRDHADHRPYIEFYQHIQLAEPTEFYFFTLNAAPAESIHIMTPEEITRWKMAR
;
A
#
# COMPACT_ATOMS: atom_id res chain seq x y z
N MET A 1 15.29 9.76 2.88
CA MET A 1 14.22 9.87 3.88
C MET A 1 12.92 10.08 3.14
N SER A 2 11.92 9.31 3.55
CA SER A 2 10.52 9.14 3.13
C SER A 2 10.05 9.66 1.76
N ARG A 3 9.72 8.74 0.83
CA ARG A 3 8.83 8.97 -0.32
C ARG A 3 7.36 8.62 0.00
N PHE A 4 7.01 8.52 1.28
CA PHE A 4 5.76 7.91 1.77
C PHE A 4 4.76 8.86 2.42
N LYS A 5 4.84 10.18 2.20
CA LYS A 5 3.78 11.12 2.63
C LYS A 5 2.51 11.07 1.76
N LYS A 6 2.37 10.04 0.92
CA LYS A 6 1.19 9.80 0.10
C LYS A 6 0.09 9.15 0.93
N LEU A 7 -0.73 9.94 1.63
CA LEU A 7 -2.17 9.68 1.81
C LEU A 7 -2.87 10.78 2.65
N GLN A 8 -2.77 12.06 2.26
CA GLN A 8 -3.67 13.07 2.83
C GLN A 8 -4.25 13.99 1.74
N CYS A 9 -5.57 14.22 1.86
CA CYS A 9 -6.39 15.23 1.18
C CYS A 9 -6.74 15.07 -0.32
N ALA A 10 -7.84 14.36 -0.59
CA ALA A 10 -8.73 14.67 -1.71
C ALA A 10 -10.20 14.73 -1.25
N THR A 11 -10.65 15.89 -0.79
CA THR A 11 -12.06 16.16 -0.48
C THR A 11 -12.86 16.42 -1.76
N LEU A 12 -13.86 15.58 -2.03
CA LEU A 12 -14.84 15.75 -3.11
C LEU A 12 -15.85 16.86 -2.76
N VAL A 13 -15.78 17.99 -3.48
CA VAL A 13 -16.81 19.04 -3.44
C VAL A 13 -18.00 18.61 -4.31
N ALA A 14 -19.14 18.31 -3.69
CA ALA A 14 -20.39 18.08 -4.39
C ALA A 14 -21.07 19.42 -4.79
N ALA A 15 -21.15 19.69 -6.09
CA ALA A 15 -21.89 20.83 -6.63
C ALA A 15 -23.40 20.57 -6.59
N ALA A 16 -24.14 21.37 -5.82
CA ALA A 16 -25.60 21.38 -5.81
C ALA A 16 -26.14 22.25 -6.97
N THR A 17 -26.83 21.62 -7.92
CA THR A 17 -27.55 22.31 -9.01
C THR A 17 -28.95 22.73 -8.56
N CYS A 18 -29.18 24.03 -8.52
CA CYS A 18 -30.50 24.65 -8.31
C CYS A 18 -31.41 24.42 -9.54
N ILE A 19 -32.54 23.76 -9.34
CA ILE A 19 -33.62 23.68 -10.35
C ILE A 19 -34.58 24.85 -10.12
N GLY A 20 -34.53 25.83 -11.03
CA GLY A 20 -35.53 26.88 -11.15
C GLY A 20 -36.76 26.39 -11.91
N LEU A 21 -37.93 26.40 -11.26
CA LEU A 21 -39.23 26.19 -11.88
C LEU A 21 -39.64 27.45 -12.67
N ALA A 22 -39.74 27.33 -13.99
CA ALA A 22 -40.44 28.29 -14.84
C ALA A 22 -41.76 27.67 -15.32
N ALA A 23 -42.87 28.22 -14.83
CA ALA A 23 -44.21 27.94 -15.31
C ALA A 23 -44.54 28.87 -16.48
N CYS A 24 -45.07 28.32 -17.58
CA CYS A 24 -45.83 29.06 -18.58
C CYS A 24 -47.00 28.18 -19.06
N GLY A 25 -48.21 28.74 -18.95
CA GLY A 25 -49.44 28.16 -19.48
C GLY A 25 -49.67 28.49 -20.96
N GLY A 26 -50.61 27.79 -21.59
CA GLY A 26 -51.10 28.12 -22.92
C GLY A 26 -51.96 27.01 -23.53
N SER A 27 -53.22 27.33 -23.76
CA SER A 27 -54.33 26.47 -24.20
C SER A 27 -54.41 26.30 -25.73
N GLY A 28 -54.95 25.17 -26.24
CA GLY A 28 -55.58 25.14 -27.57
C GLY A 28 -55.52 23.84 -28.40
N ASN A 29 -56.67 23.15 -28.48
CA ASN A 29 -57.25 22.35 -29.57
C ASN A 29 -56.51 21.15 -30.22
N GLY A 30 -56.99 19.95 -29.85
CA GLY A 30 -57.62 18.95 -30.73
C GLY A 30 -56.94 18.50 -32.02
N ASN A 31 -56.42 17.27 -32.03
CA ASN A 31 -56.80 16.27 -33.02
C ASN A 31 -56.40 14.85 -32.54
N THR A 32 -57.31 13.90 -32.71
CA THR A 32 -57.15 12.48 -32.33
C THR A 32 -56.24 11.72 -33.30
N THR A 33 -55.10 11.23 -32.80
CA THR A 33 -54.40 10.06 -33.33
C THR A 33 -53.88 9.23 -32.15
N THR A 34 -54.33 7.98 -32.07
CA THR A 34 -53.91 7.02 -31.04
C THR A 34 -52.44 6.64 -31.27
N PRO A 35 -51.51 6.84 -30.32
CA PRO A 35 -50.15 6.32 -30.44
C PRO A 35 -50.15 4.81 -30.13
N ALA A 36 -49.34 4.06 -30.88
CA ALA A 36 -49.02 2.67 -30.56
C ALA A 36 -48.39 2.58 -29.15
N PRO A 37 -48.59 1.47 -28.41
CA PRO A 37 -48.03 1.32 -27.07
C PRO A 37 -46.50 1.39 -27.12
N ALA A 38 -45.92 2.23 -26.26
CA ALA A 38 -44.48 2.33 -26.09
C ALA A 38 -43.89 0.98 -25.64
N PRO A 39 -42.69 0.59 -26.12
CA PRO A 39 -42.02 -0.60 -25.61
C PRO A 39 -41.71 -0.43 -24.13
N THR A 40 -41.93 -1.49 -23.36
CA THR A 40 -41.63 -1.58 -21.93
C THR A 40 -40.18 -1.14 -21.66
N PRO A 41 -39.91 -0.28 -20.66
CA PRO A 41 -38.54 0.05 -20.28
C PRO A 41 -37.76 -1.22 -19.95
N ALA A 42 -36.56 -1.37 -20.51
CA ALA A 42 -35.64 -2.41 -20.10
C ALA A 42 -35.36 -2.29 -18.58
N PRO A 43 -35.23 -3.41 -17.85
CA PRO A 43 -34.89 -3.36 -16.43
C PRO A 43 -33.60 -2.55 -16.26
N ALA A 44 -33.57 -1.64 -15.29
CA ALA A 44 -32.33 -0.97 -14.91
C ALA A 44 -31.26 -2.03 -14.61
N PRO A 45 -30.02 -1.86 -15.10
CA PRO A 45 -28.94 -2.78 -14.75
C PRO A 45 -28.86 -2.86 -13.23
N ALA A 46 -28.73 -4.08 -12.71
CA ALA A 46 -28.51 -4.30 -11.29
C ALA A 46 -27.33 -3.43 -10.84
N PRO A 47 -27.39 -2.82 -9.64
CA PRO A 47 -26.26 -2.05 -9.13
C PRO A 47 -25.02 -2.94 -9.18
N THR A 48 -23.97 -2.44 -9.84
CA THR A 48 -22.65 -3.05 -9.80
C THR A 48 -22.29 -3.31 -8.34
N PRO A 49 -21.93 -4.55 -7.95
CA PRO A 49 -21.44 -4.80 -6.59
C PRO A 49 -20.30 -3.83 -6.31
N ALA A 50 -20.37 -3.13 -5.18
CA ALA A 50 -19.24 -2.33 -4.72
C ALA A 50 -17.99 -3.22 -4.67
N PRO A 51 -16.81 -2.73 -5.09
CA PRO A 51 -15.58 -3.49 -4.95
C PRO A 51 -15.43 -3.89 -3.48
N THR A 52 -15.26 -5.17 -3.22
CA THR A 52 -15.01 -5.69 -1.87
C THR A 52 -13.68 -5.12 -1.38
N GLY A 53 -13.74 -4.02 -0.63
CA GLY A 53 -12.57 -3.44 0.04
C GLY A 53 -12.00 -4.47 1.03
N ASN A 54 -10.68 -4.61 1.05
CA ASN A 54 -10.02 -5.41 2.07
C ASN A 54 -10.16 -4.69 3.41
N SER A 55 -10.56 -5.39 4.48
CA SER A 55 -10.58 -4.80 5.81
C SER A 55 -9.15 -4.59 6.33
N VAL A 56 -8.94 -3.61 7.22
CA VAL A 56 -7.61 -3.34 7.80
C VAL A 56 -7.02 -4.61 8.42
N GLU A 57 -7.85 -5.42 9.05
CA GLU A 57 -7.47 -6.67 9.70
C GLU A 57 -7.02 -7.74 8.70
N SER A 58 -7.54 -7.75 7.47
CA SER A 58 -7.10 -8.68 6.43
C SER A 58 -5.82 -8.22 5.73
N VAL A 59 -5.56 -6.91 5.73
CA VAL A 59 -4.32 -6.32 5.19
C VAL A 59 -3.18 -6.45 6.22
N PHE A 60 -3.47 -6.22 7.50
CA PHE A 60 -2.54 -6.27 8.63
C PHE A 60 -3.00 -7.31 9.66
N PRO A 61 -2.74 -8.61 9.40
CA PRO A 61 -3.30 -9.70 10.16
C PRO A 61 -2.69 -9.85 11.55
N LYS A 62 -1.46 -9.39 11.78
CA LYS A 62 -0.81 -9.45 13.09
C LYS A 62 -1.12 -8.19 13.87
N PHE A 63 -1.34 -8.29 15.17
CA PHE A 63 -1.60 -7.13 15.99
C PHE A 63 -1.20 -7.29 17.45
N VAL A 64 -1.03 -6.16 18.11
CA VAL A 64 -0.94 -6.01 19.57
C VAL A 64 -1.90 -4.88 19.97
N LYS A 65 -2.49 -4.97 21.17
CA LYS A 65 -3.29 -3.88 21.74
C LYS A 65 -2.55 -3.24 22.90
N VAL A 66 -2.38 -1.92 22.82
CA VAL A 66 -1.73 -1.09 23.84
C VAL A 66 -2.78 -0.12 24.36
N PHE A 67 -3.23 -0.31 25.61
CA PHE A 67 -4.36 0.44 26.19
C PHE A 67 -5.63 0.50 25.31
N GLY A 68 -5.83 -0.51 24.46
CA GLY A 68 -6.95 -0.59 23.51
C GLY A 68 -6.66 -0.02 22.11
N VAL A 69 -5.58 0.73 21.93
CA VAL A 69 -5.08 1.20 20.62
C VAL A 69 -4.41 0.03 19.90
N GLU A 70 -4.65 -0.10 18.60
CA GLU A 70 -4.13 -1.22 17.82
C GLU A 70 -2.81 -0.87 17.14
N VAL A 71 -1.80 -1.72 17.33
CA VAL A 71 -0.59 -1.75 16.50
C VAL A 71 -0.70 -3.00 15.64
N ARG A 72 -0.91 -2.83 14.34
CA ARG A 72 -1.12 -3.93 13.39
C ARG A 72 0.04 -3.99 12.39
N ALA A 73 0.33 -5.18 11.91
CA ALA A 73 1.43 -5.40 10.99
C ALA A 73 1.06 -6.38 9.88
N SER A 74 1.67 -6.17 8.71
CA SER A 74 1.63 -7.13 7.61
C SER A 74 2.25 -8.45 8.07
N ALA A 75 1.96 -9.53 7.34
CA ALA A 75 2.58 -10.83 7.62
C ALA A 75 4.12 -10.80 7.49
N GLN A 76 4.67 -9.83 6.75
CA GLN A 76 6.11 -9.73 6.44
C GLN A 76 6.94 -8.97 7.48
N VAL A 77 6.29 -8.18 8.34
CA VAL A 77 6.96 -7.49 9.45
C VAL A 77 7.45 -8.52 10.47
N PRO A 78 8.70 -8.53 10.94
CA PRO A 78 9.10 -9.44 12.02
C PRO A 78 8.38 -9.14 13.35
N ASP A 79 7.99 -10.17 14.11
CA ASP A 79 7.28 -10.00 15.39
C ASP A 79 8.03 -9.11 16.39
N ALA A 80 9.37 -9.19 16.40
CA ALA A 80 10.19 -8.33 17.25
C ALA A 80 10.05 -6.83 16.94
N LYS A 81 9.82 -6.46 15.67
CA LYS A 81 9.58 -5.06 15.27
C LYS A 81 8.20 -4.60 15.71
N LEU A 82 7.19 -5.46 15.55
CA LEU A 82 5.83 -5.18 16.03
C LEU A 82 5.79 -5.03 17.56
N LEU A 83 6.47 -5.92 18.29
CA LEU A 83 6.56 -5.83 19.74
C LEU A 83 7.29 -4.56 20.19
N HIS A 84 8.39 -4.20 19.51
CA HIS A 84 9.09 -2.94 19.78
C HIS A 84 8.18 -1.73 19.58
N ALA A 85 7.44 -1.65 18.48
CA ALA A 85 6.48 -0.58 18.24
C ALA A 85 5.38 -0.53 19.31
N ALA A 86 4.86 -1.69 19.74
CA ALA A 86 3.89 -1.75 20.84
C ALA A 86 4.47 -1.25 22.17
N THR A 87 5.74 -1.59 22.47
CA THR A 87 6.43 -1.13 23.67
C THR A 87 6.63 0.39 23.66
N ILE A 88 7.11 0.97 22.56
CA ILE A 88 7.28 2.42 22.42
C ILE A 88 5.93 3.16 22.57
N MET A 89 4.85 2.60 22.02
CA MET A 89 3.51 3.17 22.23
C MET A 89 3.07 3.12 23.69
N ALA A 90 3.39 2.04 24.42
CA ALA A 90 3.08 1.93 25.84
C ALA A 90 3.83 2.99 26.64
N GLU A 91 5.14 3.11 26.44
CA GLU A 91 6.00 4.10 27.12
C GLU A 91 5.63 5.56 26.81
N TYR A 92 4.99 5.84 25.68
CA TYR A 92 4.45 7.18 25.40
C TYR A 92 3.09 7.44 26.06
N LEU A 93 2.25 6.42 26.23
CA LEU A 93 0.91 6.55 26.81
C LEU A 93 0.90 6.40 28.34
N ASP A 94 1.90 5.70 28.87
CA ASP A 94 2.20 5.45 30.27
C ASP A 94 3.72 5.63 30.45
N ASN A 95 4.12 6.88 30.66
CA ASN A 95 5.52 7.30 30.68
C ASN A 95 6.19 7.07 32.05
N ASP A 96 5.40 6.78 33.10
CA ASP A 96 5.92 6.37 34.40
C ASP A 96 5.97 4.84 34.61
N ASP A 97 5.52 4.06 33.61
CA ASP A 97 5.55 2.60 33.54
C ASP A 97 4.84 1.96 34.74
N ASP A 98 3.71 2.52 35.19
CA ASP A 98 2.92 2.01 36.31
C ASP A 98 1.78 1.05 35.91
N GLY A 99 1.55 0.91 34.60
CA GLY A 99 0.52 0.08 33.98
C GLY A 99 -0.78 0.82 33.70
N VAL A 100 -0.84 2.13 33.95
CA VAL A 100 -2.00 2.99 33.76
C VAL A 100 -1.62 4.14 32.83
N ALA A 101 -2.48 4.43 31.85
CA ALA A 101 -2.24 5.55 30.95
C ALA A 101 -2.20 6.88 31.70
N ASP A 102 -1.15 7.68 31.48
CA ASP A 102 -0.96 9.01 32.08
C ASP A 102 -2.13 9.93 31.73
N ASN A 103 -2.47 9.98 30.44
CA ASN A 103 -3.57 10.78 29.93
C ASN A 103 -4.70 9.89 29.39
N GLN A 104 -5.57 9.43 30.30
CA GLN A 104 -6.70 8.58 29.93
C GLN A 104 -7.64 9.22 28.89
N GLN A 105 -7.80 10.55 28.87
CA GLN A 105 -8.64 11.22 27.86
C GLN A 105 -8.07 11.06 26.45
N VAL A 106 -6.75 11.12 26.31
CA VAL A 106 -6.06 10.90 25.04
C VAL A 106 -6.18 9.46 24.59
N VAL A 107 -5.98 8.49 25.50
CA VAL A 107 -6.18 7.06 25.19
C VAL A 107 -7.63 6.78 24.79
N ASP A 108 -8.61 7.30 25.53
CA ASP A 108 -10.02 7.14 25.21
C ASP A 108 -10.37 7.69 23.82
N GLU A 109 -9.79 8.84 23.45
CA GLU A 109 -9.98 9.44 22.14
C GLU A 109 -9.33 8.61 21.02
N LEU A 110 -8.10 8.13 21.23
CA LEU A 110 -7.42 7.22 20.29
C LEU A 110 -8.25 5.96 20.04
N VAL A 111 -8.76 5.33 21.10
CA VAL A 111 -9.63 4.16 21.01
C VAL A 111 -10.95 4.49 20.32
N ARG A 112 -11.58 5.62 20.67
CA ARG A 112 -12.86 6.07 20.09
C ARG A 112 -12.75 6.34 18.59
N ARG A 113 -11.64 6.94 18.16
CA ARG A 113 -11.30 7.19 16.75
C ARG A 113 -10.81 5.95 16.03
N LYS A 114 -10.59 4.85 16.75
CA LYS A 114 -9.97 3.62 16.23
C LYS A 114 -8.62 3.92 15.58
N ALA A 115 -7.82 4.77 16.22
CA ALA A 115 -6.45 5.06 15.84
C ALA A 115 -5.68 3.73 15.69
N THR A 116 -4.93 3.57 14.61
CA THR A 116 -4.19 2.32 14.35
C THR A 116 -2.83 2.63 13.78
N MET A 117 -1.79 2.14 14.45
CA MET A 117 -0.45 2.06 13.85
C MET A 117 -0.43 0.86 12.90
N ILE A 118 -0.13 1.07 11.63
CA ILE A 118 -0.03 0.01 10.61
C ILE A 118 1.43 -0.16 10.21
N MET A 119 1.91 -1.40 10.20
CA MET A 119 3.31 -1.69 9.92
C MET A 119 3.49 -2.50 8.64
N SER A 120 4.42 -2.04 7.82
CA SER A 120 4.88 -2.68 6.58
C SER A 120 6.36 -3.07 6.71
N ARG A 121 6.84 -3.99 5.86
CA ARG A 121 8.24 -4.44 5.87
C ARG A 121 9.18 -3.29 5.50
N ASP A 122 8.84 -2.60 4.41
CA ASP A 122 9.60 -1.50 3.81
C ASP A 122 8.65 -0.66 2.94
N GLY A 123 9.17 0.44 2.39
CA GLY A 123 8.41 1.33 1.52
C GLY A 123 7.73 0.60 0.36
N THR A 124 8.39 -0.32 -0.33
CA THR A 124 7.75 -1.04 -1.45
C THR A 124 6.53 -1.84 -0.99
N GLU A 125 6.59 -2.49 0.17
CA GLU A 125 5.39 -3.11 0.75
C GLU A 125 4.35 -2.06 1.15
N SER A 126 4.74 -0.97 1.81
CA SER A 126 3.83 0.12 2.22
C SER A 126 2.98 0.64 1.05
N GLU A 127 3.61 0.92 -0.11
CA GLU A 127 2.92 1.36 -1.34
C GLU A 127 1.83 0.37 -1.75
N SER A 128 2.17 -0.92 -1.78
CA SER A 128 1.22 -1.97 -2.15
C SER A 128 0.09 -2.17 -1.14
N LEU A 129 0.34 -1.94 0.15
CA LEU A 129 -0.67 -2.08 1.19
C LEU A 129 -1.60 -0.86 1.24
N ALA A 130 -1.09 0.35 0.98
CA ALA A 130 -1.88 1.57 0.88
C ALA A 130 -2.96 1.45 -0.21
N GLU A 131 -2.63 0.89 -1.37
CA GLU A 131 -3.60 0.60 -2.43
C GLU A 131 -4.71 -0.36 -1.96
N ARG A 132 -4.35 -1.38 -1.16
CA ARG A 132 -5.33 -2.33 -0.60
C ARG A 132 -6.24 -1.68 0.45
N LEU A 133 -5.80 -0.59 1.07
CA LEU A 133 -6.59 0.22 2.00
C LEU A 133 -7.34 1.37 1.33
N ALA A 134 -7.18 1.61 0.02
CA ALA A 134 -7.70 2.80 -0.66
C ALA A 134 -9.22 3.03 -0.50
N ASN A 135 -9.99 1.98 -0.23
CA ASN A 135 -11.44 2.04 -0.03
C ASN A 135 -11.86 1.98 1.45
N VAL A 136 -10.90 1.96 2.38
CA VAL A 136 -11.18 2.05 3.81
C VAL A 136 -11.47 3.51 4.15
N GLU A 137 -12.63 3.77 4.75
CA GLU A 137 -12.99 5.10 5.25
C GLU A 137 -12.11 5.51 6.45
N ASP A 138 -12.02 6.82 6.69
CA ASP A 138 -11.29 7.43 7.81
C ASP A 138 -9.81 6.99 7.86
N GLN A 139 -9.08 7.15 6.74
CA GLN A 139 -7.66 6.80 6.67
C GLN A 139 -6.76 7.70 7.53
N ASP A 140 -7.25 8.88 7.92
CA ASP A 140 -6.60 9.82 8.83
C ASP A 140 -6.36 9.23 10.23
N ARG A 141 -7.06 8.15 10.60
CA ARG A 141 -6.80 7.41 11.86
C ARG A 141 -5.60 6.45 11.78
N PHE A 142 -4.95 6.32 10.62
CA PHE A 142 -3.82 5.42 10.42
C PHE A 142 -2.50 6.16 10.37
N GLN A 143 -1.47 5.55 10.94
CA GLN A 143 -0.08 5.96 10.76
C GLN A 143 0.75 4.77 10.29
N ASP A 144 1.56 4.95 9.25
CA ASP A 144 2.47 3.90 8.74
C ASP A 144 3.80 3.91 9.49
N LEU A 145 4.34 2.72 9.73
CA LEU A 145 5.68 2.52 10.28
C LEU A 145 6.35 1.32 9.62
N GLN A 146 7.53 1.53 9.02
CA GLN A 146 8.25 0.47 8.33
C GLN A 146 9.14 -0.34 9.28
N ALA A 147 9.18 -1.66 9.11
CA ALA A 147 10.06 -2.54 9.86
C ALA A 147 11.55 -2.22 9.62
N THR A 148 11.89 -1.68 8.44
CA THR A 148 13.23 -1.22 8.08
C THR A 148 13.68 0.04 8.82
N GLU A 149 12.75 0.91 9.25
CA GLU A 149 13.07 2.15 9.99
C GLU A 149 12.81 2.05 11.49
N THR A 150 12.13 0.99 11.93
CA THR A 150 12.05 0.61 13.35
C THR A 150 13.40 0.06 13.78
N ILE A 151 14.23 0.82 14.49
CA ILE A 151 15.62 0.45 14.82
C ILE A 151 15.82 0.52 16.33
N PRO A 152 15.48 -0.57 17.07
CA PRO A 152 15.66 -0.61 18.51
C PRO A 152 17.10 -0.26 18.89
N ASN A 153 17.28 0.68 19.82
CA ASN A 153 18.59 1.22 20.23
C ASN A 153 19.43 1.75 19.05
N GLY A 154 18.79 2.35 18.04
CA GLY A 154 19.46 2.88 16.86
C GLY A 154 20.49 3.97 17.19
N ALA A 155 20.21 4.82 18.18
CA ALA A 155 21.05 5.97 18.53
C ALA A 155 22.48 5.55 18.92
N ALA A 156 22.64 4.36 19.53
CA ALA A 156 23.97 3.80 19.85
C ALA A 156 24.82 3.54 18.59
N ASN A 157 24.20 3.39 17.43
CA ASN A 157 24.83 3.20 16.13
C ASN A 157 24.71 4.41 15.20
N GLY A 158 24.28 5.57 15.72
CA GLY A 158 24.07 6.77 14.92
C GLY A 158 22.89 6.67 13.95
N GLN A 159 21.89 5.85 14.26
CA GLN A 159 20.67 5.72 13.46
C GLN A 159 19.46 6.17 14.29
N PHE A 160 18.51 6.87 13.67
CA PHE A 160 17.26 7.21 14.33
C PHE A 160 16.31 6.01 14.32
N ASP A 161 15.61 5.77 15.42
CA ASP A 161 14.53 4.79 15.49
C ASP A 161 13.23 5.45 15.08
N GLY A 162 12.74 5.15 13.87
CA GLY A 162 11.52 5.75 13.32
C GLY A 162 10.27 5.47 14.14
N SER A 163 10.27 4.43 14.99
CA SER A 163 9.14 4.18 15.89
C SER A 163 8.92 5.31 16.90
N LEU A 164 9.96 6.06 17.29
CA LEU A 164 9.84 7.23 18.17
C LEU A 164 9.06 8.39 17.53
N GLU A 165 9.10 8.49 16.20
CA GLU A 165 8.44 9.53 15.41
C GLU A 165 7.03 9.11 15.04
N GLU A 166 6.87 7.98 14.36
CA GLU A 166 5.57 7.61 13.80
C GLU A 166 4.54 7.30 14.88
N ILE A 167 4.94 6.65 15.97
CA ILE A 167 4.02 6.40 17.09
C ILE A 167 3.60 7.72 17.73
N LEU A 168 4.52 8.67 17.83
CA LEU A 168 4.21 9.98 18.37
C LEU A 168 3.28 10.76 17.45
N HIS A 169 3.48 10.71 16.13
CA HIS A 169 2.58 11.29 15.14
C HIS A 169 1.14 10.81 15.35
N LEU A 170 0.91 9.50 15.48
CA LEU A 170 -0.42 8.95 15.71
C LEU A 170 -1.05 9.48 17.02
N ILE A 171 -0.28 9.47 18.12
CA ILE A 171 -0.75 9.90 19.44
C ILE A 171 -1.10 11.39 19.44
N THR A 172 -0.28 12.23 18.80
CA THR A 172 -0.52 13.67 18.77
C THR A 172 -1.61 14.06 17.80
N HIS A 173 -1.60 13.50 16.59
CA HIS A 173 -2.54 13.79 15.51
C HIS A 173 -3.96 13.35 15.88
N VAL A 174 -4.14 12.10 16.29
CA VAL A 174 -5.49 11.56 16.53
C VAL A 174 -5.96 11.80 17.96
N GLY A 175 -5.03 11.79 18.92
CA GLY A 175 -5.33 11.93 20.35
C GLY A 175 -5.30 13.38 20.82
N TYR A 176 -4.11 13.95 21.00
CA TYR A 176 -3.94 15.27 21.61
C TYR A 176 -4.64 16.40 20.84
N SER A 177 -4.58 16.39 19.50
CA SER A 177 -5.22 17.41 18.66
C SER A 177 -6.74 17.44 18.84
N ALA A 178 -7.35 16.29 19.12
CA ALA A 178 -8.79 16.15 19.31
C ALA A 178 -9.22 16.43 20.76
N VAL A 179 -8.42 16.04 21.76
CA VAL A 179 -8.71 16.28 23.18
C VAL A 179 -8.49 17.74 23.57
N TYR A 180 -7.42 18.37 23.07
CA TYR A 180 -7.09 19.77 23.36
C TYR A 180 -6.96 20.59 22.07
N PRO A 181 -8.07 20.81 21.35
CA PRO A 181 -8.04 21.40 20.01
C PRO A 181 -7.50 22.83 19.97
N GLU A 182 -7.64 23.61 21.04
CA GLU A 182 -7.08 24.98 21.10
C GLU A 182 -5.57 24.99 21.36
N ILE A 183 -5.00 23.88 21.81
CA ILE A 183 -3.58 23.80 22.19
C ILE A 183 -2.81 23.02 21.14
N PHE A 184 -3.27 21.81 20.81
CA PHE A 184 -2.59 20.86 19.91
C PHE A 184 -3.31 20.69 18.57
N GLY A 185 -4.38 21.46 18.31
CA GLY A 185 -5.11 21.34 17.05
C GLY A 185 -4.22 21.65 15.85
N GLU A 186 -4.34 20.89 14.77
CA GLU A 186 -3.55 21.07 13.56
C GLU A 186 -4.18 22.08 12.61
N ARG A 187 -4.53 23.24 13.17
CA ARG A 187 -5.22 24.31 12.46
C ARG A 187 -4.72 25.65 12.94
N VAL A 188 -4.94 26.65 12.09
CA VAL A 188 -4.74 28.06 12.40
C VAL A 188 -5.38 28.41 13.75
N ASP A 189 -4.65 29.21 14.53
CA ASP A 189 -5.02 29.76 15.84
C ASP A 189 -5.00 28.75 17.01
N SER A 190 -4.50 27.52 16.82
CA SER A 190 -4.08 26.69 17.95
C SER A 190 -2.71 27.13 18.48
N ALA A 191 -2.46 26.92 19.77
CA ALA A 191 -1.22 27.36 20.39
C ALA A 191 0.03 26.73 19.74
N ILE A 192 -0.01 25.45 19.38
CA ILE A 192 1.12 24.76 18.74
C ILE A 192 1.34 25.24 17.30
N ALA A 193 0.27 25.53 16.57
CA ALA A 193 0.36 26.03 15.20
C ALA A 193 0.90 27.46 15.15
N ASP A 194 0.50 28.30 16.12
CA ASP A 194 1.07 29.64 16.28
C ASP A 194 2.57 29.59 16.63
N ALA A 195 3.00 28.63 17.46
CA ALA A 195 4.43 28.41 17.73
C ALA A 195 5.19 27.96 16.46
N MET A 196 4.60 27.06 15.66
CA MET A 196 5.16 26.65 14.37
C MET A 196 5.31 27.84 13.41
N ASP A 197 4.33 28.73 13.34
CA ASP A 197 4.39 29.92 12.47
C ASP A 197 5.56 30.84 12.86
N ILE A 198 5.83 30.98 14.16
CA ILE A 198 7.03 31.68 14.64
C ILE A 198 8.30 30.95 14.16
N ALA A 199 8.34 29.63 14.31
CA ALA A 199 9.50 28.80 13.94
C ALA A 199 9.88 28.84 12.46
N ARG A 200 8.87 29.07 11.60
CA ARG A 200 9.02 29.19 10.15
C ARG A 200 9.23 30.64 9.70
N GLY A 201 9.18 31.62 10.61
CA GLY A 201 9.28 33.05 10.31
C GLY A 201 8.03 33.64 9.65
N GLY A 202 6.88 32.96 9.76
CA GLY A 202 5.61 33.34 9.19
C GLY A 202 4.65 32.15 9.02
N ARG A 203 3.39 32.46 8.73
CA ARG A 203 2.36 31.46 8.44
C ARG A 203 2.39 31.05 6.97
N PHE A 204 2.53 29.75 6.72
CA PHE A 204 2.53 29.15 5.39
C PHE A 204 1.58 27.95 5.37
N GLU A 205 0.46 28.04 4.64
CA GLU A 205 -0.54 26.97 4.51
C GLU A 205 -0.06 25.77 3.66
N ALA A 206 0.90 26.01 2.77
CA ALA A 206 1.63 24.99 2.02
C ALA A 206 3.13 25.26 2.14
N VAL A 207 3.96 24.24 1.91
CA VAL A 207 5.42 24.40 1.96
C VAL A 207 5.88 25.48 0.96
N PRO A 208 6.54 26.56 1.41
CA PRO A 208 7.01 27.61 0.52
C PRO A 208 8.25 27.14 -0.26
N ALA A 209 8.49 27.77 -1.41
CA ALA A 209 9.72 27.53 -2.18
C ALA A 209 11.00 27.87 -1.38
N GLN A 210 10.91 28.83 -0.44
CA GLN A 210 11.99 29.20 0.46
C GLN A 210 11.42 29.79 1.75
N TYR A 211 11.96 29.33 2.89
CA TYR A 211 11.68 29.92 4.20
C TYR A 211 12.57 31.14 4.48
N PRO A 212 12.12 32.10 5.32
CA PRO A 212 12.96 33.16 5.85
C PRO A 212 14.27 32.65 6.49
N GLU A 213 15.37 33.40 6.35
CA GLU A 213 16.71 33.00 6.82
C GLU A 213 16.75 32.64 8.33
N GLY A 214 15.92 33.32 9.12
CA GLY A 214 15.80 33.10 10.57
C GLY A 214 14.97 31.89 10.99
N ALA A 215 14.34 31.18 10.05
CA ALA A 215 13.55 29.98 10.37
C ALA A 215 14.44 28.85 10.89
N TRP A 216 13.96 28.15 11.92
CA TRP A 216 14.63 26.94 12.47
C TRP A 216 13.86 25.65 12.21
N TYR A 217 12.64 25.78 11.71
CA TYR A 217 11.85 24.71 11.10
C TYR A 217 11.63 25.04 9.62
N THR A 218 12.18 24.21 8.74
CA THR A 218 12.22 24.43 7.28
C THR A 218 11.91 23.14 6.55
N TYR A 219 10.71 22.62 6.78
CA TYR A 219 10.21 21.38 6.22
C TYR A 219 10.10 21.44 4.69
N ASP A 220 10.61 20.43 3.98
CA ASP A 220 10.83 20.50 2.53
C ASP A 220 9.85 19.69 1.68
N ASP A 221 8.97 18.91 2.31
CA ASP A 221 8.03 18.05 1.60
C ASP A 221 6.83 18.82 1.05
N GLN A 222 6.89 19.09 -0.25
CA GLN A 222 5.89 19.84 -1.00
C GLN A 222 4.49 19.23 -1.01
N THR A 223 4.32 17.97 -0.56
CA THR A 223 3.02 17.31 -0.47
C THR A 223 2.28 17.60 0.85
N CYS A 224 2.99 18.14 1.83
CA CYS A 224 2.46 18.41 3.16
C CYS A 224 1.70 19.74 3.21
N ASP A 225 0.50 19.72 3.78
CA ASP A 225 -0.31 20.90 4.05
C ASP A 225 -0.03 21.47 5.46
N TYR A 226 -0.77 22.50 5.85
CA TYR A 226 -0.63 23.12 7.16
C TYR A 226 -0.80 22.14 8.32
N SER A 227 -1.74 21.21 8.22
CA SER A 227 -2.04 20.25 9.28
C SER A 227 -0.85 19.33 9.49
N CYS A 228 -0.37 18.73 8.40
CA CYS A 228 0.79 17.85 8.38
C CYS A 228 2.05 18.57 8.93
N MET A 229 2.28 19.84 8.58
CA MET A 229 3.42 20.59 9.11
C MET A 229 3.32 20.83 10.63
N VAL A 230 2.11 20.98 11.18
CA VAL A 230 1.91 21.10 12.64
C VAL A 230 2.25 19.79 13.34
N THR A 231 1.82 18.65 12.79
CA THR A 231 2.12 17.30 13.32
C THR A 231 3.64 17.09 13.42
N GLU A 232 4.33 17.37 12.31
CA GLU A 232 5.78 17.23 12.16
C GLU A 232 6.55 18.16 13.10
N TYR A 233 6.14 19.43 13.17
CA TYR A 233 6.71 20.38 14.12
C TYR A 233 6.56 19.91 15.57
N THR A 234 5.39 19.39 15.93
CA THR A 234 5.13 18.87 17.28
C THR A 234 6.07 17.72 17.62
N TYR A 235 6.27 16.79 16.68
CA TYR A 235 7.26 15.71 16.79
C TYR A 235 8.69 16.24 16.98
N TRP A 236 9.13 17.14 16.10
CA TRP A 236 10.50 17.68 16.12
C TRP A 236 10.81 18.32 17.46
N VAL A 237 9.88 19.12 17.97
CA VAL A 237 10.03 19.83 19.25
C VAL A 237 10.05 18.83 20.41
N LEU A 238 9.04 17.95 20.52
CA LEU A 238 8.91 17.07 21.68
C LEU A 238 10.06 16.06 21.74
N THR A 239 10.41 15.39 20.65
CA THR A 239 11.53 14.44 20.65
C THR A 239 12.88 15.12 20.93
N SER A 240 13.05 16.39 20.54
CA SER A 240 14.24 17.19 20.94
C SER A 240 14.23 17.51 22.45
N ILE A 241 13.07 17.83 23.03
CA ILE A 241 12.90 18.07 24.47
C ILE A 241 13.20 16.82 25.31
N LEU A 242 12.84 15.65 24.79
CA LEU A 242 13.06 14.34 25.42
C LEU A 242 14.47 13.78 25.19
N GLY A 243 15.24 14.35 24.27
CA GLY A 243 16.62 13.94 23.97
C GLY A 243 16.75 12.91 22.83
N GLY A 244 15.66 12.55 22.15
CA GLY A 244 15.67 11.59 21.04
C GLY A 244 16.43 12.09 19.80
N GLN A 245 16.63 13.40 19.67
CA GLN A 245 17.40 14.03 18.59
C GLN A 245 18.86 14.34 18.98
N GLU A 246 19.30 13.92 20.18
CA GLU A 246 20.61 14.23 20.76
C GLU A 246 21.56 13.02 20.74
N PHE A 247 22.04 12.65 19.55
CA PHE A 247 23.11 11.67 19.40
C PHE A 247 24.08 12.06 18.27
N ASN A 248 25.24 11.38 18.25
CA ASN A 248 26.33 11.71 17.33
C ASN A 248 25.88 11.59 15.86
N GLY A 249 26.12 12.63 15.07
CA GLY A 249 25.73 12.71 13.66
C GLY A 249 24.31 13.26 13.43
N ARG A 250 23.39 13.14 14.40
CA ARG A 250 21.96 13.44 14.19
C ARG A 250 21.70 14.87 13.71
N LEU A 251 22.30 15.88 14.36
CA LEU A 251 22.12 17.26 13.93
C LEU A 251 22.55 17.49 12.47
N ALA A 252 23.63 16.85 12.03
CA ALA A 252 24.10 17.02 10.65
C ALA A 252 23.10 16.45 9.63
N GLU A 253 22.35 15.40 10.00
CA GLU A 253 21.29 14.80 9.19
C GLU A 253 20.07 15.70 9.08
N ILE A 254 19.64 16.30 10.20
CA ILE A 254 18.32 16.95 10.29
C ILE A 254 18.36 18.48 10.17
N GLN A 255 19.53 19.14 10.32
CA GLN A 255 19.63 20.61 10.41
C GLN A 255 19.11 21.39 9.19
N THR A 256 18.91 20.72 8.05
CA THR A 256 18.26 21.30 6.87
C THR A 256 16.77 21.56 7.13
N GLU A 257 16.12 20.72 7.93
CA GLU A 257 14.69 20.81 8.28
C GLU A 257 14.48 21.31 9.72
N TRP A 258 15.29 20.85 10.67
CA TRP A 258 15.15 21.16 12.10
C TRP A 258 16.49 21.46 12.78
N ARG A 259 16.66 22.68 13.31
CA ARG A 259 17.96 23.14 13.87
C ARG A 259 18.09 22.98 15.39
N LEU A 260 16.99 22.72 16.10
CA LEU A 260 16.92 22.75 17.57
C LEU A 260 16.92 21.34 18.18
N ASN A 261 17.87 20.48 17.79
CA ASN A 261 17.92 19.05 18.11
C ASN A 261 18.13 18.66 19.60
N THR A 262 18.14 19.60 20.54
CA THR A 262 18.33 19.32 21.97
C THR A 262 17.36 20.12 22.82
N ARG A 263 17.05 19.62 24.02
CA ARG A 263 16.16 20.29 24.97
C ARG A 263 16.53 21.75 25.20
N GLU A 264 17.81 22.03 25.39
CA GLU A 264 18.30 23.39 25.64
C GLU A 264 18.16 24.29 24.42
N LYS A 265 18.40 23.76 23.21
CA LYS A 265 18.18 24.52 21.98
C LYS A 265 16.71 24.85 21.78
N VAL A 266 15.80 23.91 22.05
CA VAL A 266 14.35 24.20 22.01
C VAL A 266 13.97 25.25 23.05
N ARG A 267 14.42 25.09 24.29
CA ARG A 267 14.11 26.04 25.38
C ARG A 267 14.51 27.48 25.06
N LEU A 268 15.66 27.68 24.39
CA LEU A 268 16.19 29.00 24.05
C LEU A 268 15.70 29.52 22.69
N GLY A 269 15.61 28.65 21.69
CA GLY A 269 15.26 29.01 20.31
C GLY A 269 13.76 29.05 20.05
N ASP A 270 12.99 28.24 20.78
CA ASP A 270 11.54 28.09 20.64
C ASP A 270 10.83 28.03 22.01
N PRO A 271 10.88 29.12 22.79
CA PRO A 271 10.29 29.14 24.13
C PRO A 271 8.76 28.98 24.12
N ALA A 272 8.09 29.29 23.00
CA ALA A 272 6.65 29.12 22.84
C ALA A 272 6.29 27.63 22.84
N ALA A 273 6.87 26.84 21.93
CA ALA A 273 6.61 25.40 21.90
C ALA A 273 7.18 24.68 23.12
N PHE A 274 8.33 25.10 23.65
CA PHE A 274 8.86 24.56 24.90
C PHE A 274 7.86 24.72 26.06
N THR A 275 7.23 25.90 26.20
CA THR A 275 6.24 26.15 27.24
C THR A 275 5.00 25.27 27.07
N ILE A 276 4.54 25.08 25.84
CA ILE A 276 3.38 24.24 25.52
C ILE A 276 3.68 22.77 25.85
N LEU A 277 4.77 22.22 25.31
CA LEU A 277 5.08 20.79 25.37
C LEU A 277 5.72 20.33 26.68
N THR A 278 6.10 21.25 27.57
CA THR A 278 6.53 20.91 28.95
C THR A 278 5.45 21.19 30.00
N ASN A 279 4.29 21.71 29.59
CA ASN A 279 3.19 21.97 30.50
C ASN A 279 2.56 20.66 31.01
N GLN A 280 2.81 20.37 32.27
CA GLN A 280 2.37 19.14 32.93
C GLN A 280 0.85 18.99 33.05
N VAL A 281 0.06 20.04 32.79
CA VAL A 281 -1.41 19.93 32.72
C VAL A 281 -1.86 18.98 31.60
N TYR A 282 -1.07 18.86 30.52
CA TYR A 282 -1.41 17.99 29.39
C TYR A 282 -0.86 16.58 29.52
N LEU A 283 -0.03 16.30 30.54
CA LEU A 283 0.53 14.97 30.80
C LEU A 283 1.24 14.35 29.57
N LEU A 284 1.95 15.20 28.82
CA LEU A 284 2.85 14.74 27.76
C LEU A 284 4.05 14.01 28.38
N PRO A 285 4.66 13.07 27.65
CA PRO A 285 5.86 12.37 28.09
C PRO A 285 6.95 13.32 28.59
N THR A 286 7.63 12.92 29.65
CA THR A 286 8.79 13.64 30.21
C THR A 286 10.11 12.87 30.04
N THR A 287 10.02 11.59 29.74
CA THR A 287 11.13 10.68 29.42
C THR A 287 10.94 10.12 28.01
N LEU A 288 12.01 10.02 27.24
CA LEU A 288 11.97 9.36 25.93
C LEU A 288 11.76 7.85 26.11
N PRO A 289 10.88 7.21 25.33
CA PRO A 289 10.81 5.75 25.28
C PRO A 289 12.18 5.12 24.95
N ASP A 290 12.53 4.06 25.67
CA ASP A 290 13.79 3.33 25.50
C ASP A 290 13.61 1.89 24.98
N GLY A 291 12.36 1.44 24.83
CA GLY A 291 12.01 0.08 24.41
C GLY A 291 11.85 -0.91 25.57
N THR A 292 11.77 -0.42 26.81
CA THR A 292 11.59 -1.23 28.02
C THR A 292 10.33 -0.81 28.77
N TYR A 293 9.34 -1.69 28.79
CA TYR A 293 8.09 -1.50 29.52
C TYR A 293 7.85 -2.68 30.44
N ASN A 294 7.82 -2.44 31.76
CA ASN A 294 7.80 -3.49 32.76
C ASN A 294 6.39 -3.87 33.20
N SER A 295 5.44 -2.95 33.06
CA SER A 295 4.09 -3.12 33.58
C SER A 295 3.20 -4.05 32.76
N THR A 296 3.54 -4.32 31.48
CA THR A 296 2.85 -5.34 30.68
C THR A 296 3.78 -6.04 29.70
N GLN A 297 3.62 -7.35 29.57
CA GLN A 297 4.27 -8.15 28.53
C GLN A 297 3.32 -8.29 27.34
N PHE A 298 3.73 -7.74 26.19
CA PHE A 298 2.97 -7.86 24.96
C PHE A 298 3.25 -9.19 24.26
N SER A 299 2.21 -9.73 23.62
CA SER A 299 2.31 -10.90 22.75
C SER A 299 1.63 -10.59 21.43
N VAL A 300 2.27 -10.94 20.31
CA VAL A 300 1.66 -10.81 18.99
C VAL A 300 0.44 -11.72 18.91
N GLN A 301 -0.69 -11.13 18.53
CA GLN A 301 -1.92 -11.82 18.22
C GLN A 301 -2.12 -11.83 16.71
N SER A 302 -2.92 -12.78 16.24
CA SER A 302 -3.37 -12.83 14.85
C SER A 302 -4.86 -12.58 14.81
N SER A 303 -5.26 -11.77 13.85
CA SER A 303 -6.66 -11.48 13.57
C SER A 303 -7.23 -12.74 12.94
N ASP A 304 -7.88 -13.58 13.73
CA ASP A 304 -8.84 -14.56 13.22
C ASP A 304 -10.07 -13.78 12.73
N THR A 305 -9.90 -12.98 11.67
CA THR A 305 -11.04 -12.51 10.93
C THR A 305 -11.65 -13.73 10.29
N GLY A 306 -12.91 -14.00 10.62
CA GLY A 306 -13.71 -14.99 9.94
C GLY A 306 -13.44 -14.88 8.44
N SER A 307 -12.84 -15.94 7.93
CA SER A 307 -12.60 -16.24 6.53
C SER A 307 -13.58 -15.55 5.58
N THR A 308 -13.19 -14.45 4.94
CA THR A 308 -13.10 -14.55 3.48
C THR A 308 -11.89 -15.43 3.29
N PRO A 309 -12.02 -16.68 2.83
CA PRO A 309 -10.95 -17.65 2.98
C PRO A 309 -9.67 -17.11 2.33
N ALA A 310 -8.76 -16.61 3.17
CA ALA A 310 -7.38 -17.02 3.09
C ALA A 310 -7.50 -18.53 3.01
N LEU A 311 -7.24 -18.97 1.81
CA LEU A 311 -7.46 -20.31 1.36
C LEU A 311 -6.68 -21.15 2.33
N THR A 312 -7.38 -21.78 3.28
CA THR A 312 -6.81 -22.92 3.98
C THR A 312 -6.16 -23.73 2.89
N PRO A 313 -4.85 -24.00 2.96
CA PRO A 313 -4.22 -24.92 2.03
C PRO A 313 -5.03 -26.20 2.13
N THR A 314 -5.97 -26.38 1.20
CA THR A 314 -6.48 -27.69 0.89
C THR A 314 -5.22 -28.40 0.46
N ALA A 315 -4.84 -29.50 1.10
CA ALA A 315 -3.58 -30.16 0.80
C ALA A 315 -3.42 -30.26 -0.73
N GLY A 316 -2.48 -29.49 -1.28
CA GLY A 316 -2.28 -29.35 -2.72
C GLY A 316 -3.07 -28.26 -3.47
N VAL A 317 -3.50 -27.15 -2.86
CA VAL A 317 -4.04 -25.97 -3.59
C VAL A 317 -3.53 -24.66 -2.99
N ILE A 318 -3.04 -23.76 -3.85
CA ILE A 318 -2.60 -22.39 -3.54
C ILE A 318 -3.49 -21.42 -4.32
N GLY A 319 -3.96 -20.33 -3.71
CA GLY A 319 -4.68 -19.31 -4.49
C GLY A 319 -6.15 -19.62 -4.87
N ALA A 320 -6.72 -20.79 -4.51
CA ALA A 320 -8.18 -21.05 -4.45
C ALA A 320 -8.64 -21.90 -3.23
N THR A 321 -9.95 -21.95 -2.96
CA THR A 321 -10.56 -22.62 -1.77
C THR A 321 -10.68 -24.12 -1.90
N SER A 322 -10.50 -24.63 -3.11
CA SER A 322 -10.49 -26.03 -3.47
C SER A 322 -9.92 -26.16 -4.88
N GLU A 323 -9.59 -27.39 -5.29
CA GLU A 323 -9.20 -27.66 -6.68
C GLU A 323 -10.32 -27.27 -7.65
N ALA A 324 -11.57 -27.56 -7.30
CA ALA A 324 -12.73 -27.21 -8.12
C ALA A 324 -12.87 -25.69 -8.29
N ALA A 325 -12.66 -24.92 -7.21
CA ALA A 325 -12.67 -23.46 -7.30
C ALA A 325 -11.51 -22.93 -8.13
N CYS A 326 -10.33 -23.57 -8.09
CA CYS A 326 -9.19 -23.18 -8.92
C CYS A 326 -9.47 -23.45 -10.41
N ARG A 327 -10.01 -24.63 -10.74
CA ARG A 327 -10.43 -24.96 -12.11
C ARG A 327 -11.58 -24.07 -12.60
N GLN A 328 -12.44 -23.56 -11.72
CA GLN A 328 -13.48 -22.61 -12.11
C GLN A 328 -12.95 -21.18 -12.38
N ALA A 329 -11.73 -20.85 -11.94
CA ALA A 329 -11.10 -19.59 -12.32
C ALA A 329 -10.92 -19.47 -13.84
N GLU A 330 -10.96 -20.59 -14.55
CA GLU A 330 -11.01 -20.69 -16.02
C GLU A 330 -12.17 -19.91 -16.65
N GLU A 331 -13.34 -19.88 -16.01
CA GLU A 331 -14.60 -19.37 -16.59
C GLU A 331 -14.83 -17.88 -16.33
N SER A 332 -14.06 -17.31 -15.41
CA SER A 332 -14.18 -15.92 -15.00
C SER A 332 -12.89 -15.16 -15.32
N PHE A 333 -12.96 -14.16 -16.20
CA PHE A 333 -11.90 -13.17 -16.39
C PHE A 333 -11.56 -12.36 -15.12
N ASN A 334 -12.23 -12.64 -13.99
CA ASN A 334 -11.97 -12.07 -12.67
C ASN A 334 -11.38 -13.07 -11.66
N GLY A 335 -11.13 -14.32 -12.07
CA GLY A 335 -10.58 -15.35 -11.19
C GLY A 335 -9.09 -15.12 -10.96
N SER A 336 -8.67 -14.85 -9.71
CA SER A 336 -7.26 -14.65 -9.38
C SER A 336 -6.44 -15.93 -9.58
N ALA A 337 -5.23 -15.81 -10.13
CA ALA A 337 -4.39 -16.95 -10.48
C ALA A 337 -4.15 -17.91 -9.32
N CYS A 338 -4.31 -19.21 -9.51
CA CYS A 338 -4.18 -20.23 -8.47
C CYS A 338 -3.39 -21.45 -8.97
N PHE A 339 -2.91 -22.28 -8.05
CA PHE A 339 -2.18 -23.50 -8.33
C PHE A 339 -2.85 -24.72 -7.70
N ILE A 340 -2.97 -25.82 -8.43
CA ILE A 340 -3.28 -27.16 -7.91
C ILE A 340 -2.00 -27.97 -7.93
N ILE A 341 -1.57 -28.45 -6.77
CA ILE A 341 -0.31 -29.16 -6.59
C ILE A 341 -0.55 -30.67 -6.65
N ASN A 342 0.13 -31.33 -7.56
CA ASN A 342 0.14 -32.77 -7.69
C ASN A 342 1.59 -33.25 -7.76
N GLN A 343 2.10 -33.77 -6.64
CA GLN A 343 3.46 -34.29 -6.50
C GLN A 343 4.53 -33.28 -6.91
N ASP A 344 5.13 -33.45 -8.09
CA ASP A 344 6.19 -32.63 -8.66
C ASP A 344 5.68 -31.57 -9.66
N LYS A 345 4.36 -31.43 -9.80
CA LYS A 345 3.70 -30.47 -10.69
C LYS A 345 2.76 -29.52 -9.94
N ALA A 346 2.61 -28.31 -10.49
CA ALA A 346 1.60 -27.33 -10.09
C ALA A 346 0.82 -26.86 -11.32
N GLU A 347 -0.47 -27.19 -11.40
CA GLU A 347 -1.37 -26.73 -12.48
C GLU A 347 -1.83 -25.30 -12.18
N MET A 348 -1.65 -24.36 -13.11
CA MET A 348 -1.95 -22.95 -12.96
C MET A 348 -3.20 -22.55 -13.75
N TYR A 349 -4.06 -21.78 -13.10
CA TYR A 349 -5.33 -21.29 -13.62
C TYR A 349 -5.55 -19.83 -13.26
N GLY A 350 -6.33 -19.08 -14.04
CA GLY A 350 -6.83 -17.74 -13.70
C GLY A 350 -5.92 -16.56 -14.10
N VAL A 351 -6.43 -15.35 -13.89
CA VAL A 351 -5.77 -14.08 -14.21
C VAL A 351 -4.67 -13.76 -13.22
N ILE A 352 -3.50 -13.43 -13.74
CA ILE A 352 -2.33 -13.06 -12.94
C ILE A 352 -2.55 -11.66 -12.36
N GLY A 353 -2.84 -11.60 -11.07
CA GLY A 353 -3.00 -10.34 -10.32
C GLY A 353 -1.85 -10.11 -9.33
N PRO A 354 -1.92 -9.03 -8.53
CA PRO A 354 -0.85 -8.60 -7.62
C PRO A 354 -0.40 -9.68 -6.61
N GLY A 355 -1.30 -10.61 -6.26
CA GLY A 355 -0.99 -11.71 -5.33
C GLY A 355 -0.06 -12.80 -5.88
N ILE A 356 0.27 -12.81 -7.19
CA ILE A 356 1.00 -13.92 -7.83
C ILE A 356 2.41 -14.14 -7.23
N VAL A 357 3.13 -13.08 -6.86
CA VAL A 357 4.46 -13.16 -6.23
C VAL A 357 4.39 -13.95 -4.93
N THR A 358 3.34 -13.72 -4.12
CA THR A 358 3.10 -14.45 -2.87
C THR A 358 2.79 -15.91 -3.14
N LYS A 359 1.96 -16.21 -4.14
CA LYS A 359 1.59 -17.59 -4.49
C LYS A 359 2.78 -18.40 -5.03
N VAL A 360 3.67 -17.78 -5.81
CA VAL A 360 4.93 -18.41 -6.25
C VAL A 360 5.92 -18.59 -5.09
N THR A 361 5.99 -17.62 -4.17
CA THR A 361 6.76 -17.78 -2.92
C THR A 361 6.24 -18.97 -2.10
N GLU A 362 4.94 -19.08 -1.91
CA GLU A 362 4.31 -20.20 -1.21
C GLU A 362 4.60 -21.53 -1.91
N LEU A 363 4.43 -21.58 -3.23
CA LEU A 363 4.73 -22.75 -4.04
C LEU A 363 6.16 -23.24 -3.81
N THR A 364 7.13 -22.33 -3.89
CA THR A 364 8.55 -22.67 -3.81
C THR A 364 9.02 -23.00 -2.40
N ASN A 365 8.42 -22.41 -1.37
CA ASN A 365 8.79 -22.65 0.02
C ASN A 365 8.13 -23.92 0.58
N ASN A 366 6.86 -24.15 0.27
CA ASN A 366 6.06 -25.19 0.92
C ASN A 366 6.02 -26.49 0.10
N TYR A 367 6.31 -26.43 -1.20
CA TYR A 367 6.25 -27.59 -2.10
C TYR A 367 7.59 -27.78 -2.84
N PRO A 368 8.71 -28.06 -2.12
CA PRO A 368 10.05 -28.15 -2.72
C PRO A 368 10.21 -29.28 -3.76
N ALA A 369 9.29 -30.25 -3.76
CA ALA A 369 9.21 -31.33 -4.73
C ALA A 369 8.71 -30.85 -6.11
N VAL A 370 7.97 -29.73 -6.17
CA VAL A 370 7.48 -29.19 -7.43
C VAL A 370 8.65 -28.71 -8.29
N LYS A 371 8.66 -29.16 -9.54
CA LYS A 371 9.62 -28.77 -10.57
C LYS A 371 8.96 -28.23 -11.82
N ASN A 372 7.68 -28.50 -12.04
CA ASN A 372 6.97 -28.10 -13.26
C ASN A 372 5.71 -27.32 -12.91
N ILE A 373 5.53 -26.15 -13.53
CA ILE A 373 4.27 -25.40 -13.51
C ILE A 373 3.57 -25.67 -14.85
N VAL A 374 2.38 -26.26 -14.80
CA VAL A 374 1.58 -26.57 -15.98
C VAL A 374 0.54 -25.46 -16.14
N LEU A 375 0.68 -24.57 -17.12
CA LEU A 375 -0.29 -23.50 -17.32
C LEU A 375 -1.45 -24.05 -18.15
N ILE A 376 -2.64 -24.15 -17.53
CA ILE A 376 -3.80 -24.75 -18.17
C ILE A 376 -4.71 -23.66 -18.75
N ASN A 377 -5.11 -22.67 -17.96
CA ASN A 377 -5.87 -21.54 -18.48
C ASN A 377 -5.42 -20.26 -17.79
N VAL A 378 -4.60 -19.47 -18.47
CA VAL A 378 -3.98 -18.27 -17.90
C VAL A 378 -4.16 -17.14 -18.92
N PRO A 379 -5.32 -16.46 -18.91
CA PRO A 379 -5.72 -15.55 -19.98
C PRO A 379 -4.91 -14.25 -20.02
N GLY A 380 -4.12 -13.95 -18.98
CA GLY A 380 -3.27 -12.77 -18.93
C GLY A 380 -2.99 -12.29 -17.53
N SER A 381 -2.43 -11.08 -17.46
CA SER A 381 -2.17 -10.34 -16.24
C SER A 381 -3.07 -9.11 -16.14
N ALA A 382 -3.58 -8.87 -14.93
CA ALA A 382 -4.15 -7.60 -14.53
C ALA A 382 -3.10 -6.69 -13.86
N ASP A 383 -1.97 -7.27 -13.45
CA ASP A 383 -0.81 -6.57 -12.89
C ASP A 383 0.47 -7.12 -13.54
N ASP A 384 1.03 -6.35 -14.47
CA ASP A 384 2.20 -6.74 -15.25
C ASP A 384 3.49 -6.69 -14.43
N ASP A 385 3.63 -5.78 -13.46
CA ASP A 385 4.83 -5.73 -12.59
C ASP A 385 4.92 -7.01 -11.75
N SER A 386 3.82 -7.35 -11.07
CA SER A 386 3.75 -8.57 -10.26
C SER A 386 3.95 -9.83 -11.10
N ASN A 387 3.43 -9.85 -12.32
CA ASN A 387 3.65 -10.94 -13.27
C ASN A 387 5.14 -11.10 -13.60
N LEU A 388 5.80 -10.04 -14.08
CA LEU A 388 7.22 -10.09 -14.46
C LEU A 388 8.10 -10.48 -13.27
N ARG A 389 7.80 -9.99 -12.06
CA ARG A 389 8.53 -10.36 -10.84
C ARG A 389 8.35 -11.83 -10.46
N ALA A 390 7.12 -12.33 -10.46
CA ALA A 390 6.84 -13.74 -10.17
C ALA A 390 7.45 -14.66 -11.23
N ALA A 391 7.39 -14.27 -12.51
CA ALA A 391 8.00 -14.98 -13.61
C ALA A 391 9.54 -15.03 -13.46
N LYS A 392 10.21 -13.92 -13.08
CA LYS A 392 11.65 -13.95 -12.74
C LYS A 392 11.95 -14.95 -11.61
N MET A 393 11.11 -14.99 -10.56
CA MET A 393 11.29 -15.96 -9.48
C MET A 393 11.17 -17.42 -9.95
N VAL A 394 10.23 -17.72 -10.85
CA VAL A 394 10.09 -19.06 -11.45
C VAL A 394 11.39 -19.48 -12.14
N TYR A 395 11.96 -18.58 -12.95
CA TYR A 395 13.24 -18.80 -13.63
C TYR A 395 14.40 -18.99 -12.63
N ASP A 396 14.54 -18.07 -11.67
CA ASP A 396 15.65 -18.07 -10.70
C ASP A 396 15.64 -19.30 -9.78
N ARG A 397 14.46 -19.86 -9.51
CA ARG A 397 14.29 -21.09 -8.71
C ARG A 397 14.40 -22.36 -9.53
N GLY A 398 14.66 -22.24 -10.83
CA GLY A 398 14.88 -23.37 -11.71
C GLY A 398 13.64 -24.23 -11.97
N LEU A 399 12.45 -23.62 -11.90
CA LEU A 399 11.20 -24.30 -12.25
C LEU A 399 11.04 -24.36 -13.76
N ASN A 400 10.35 -25.40 -14.23
CA ASN A 400 9.99 -25.60 -15.62
C ASN A 400 8.54 -25.17 -15.86
N THR A 401 8.19 -24.90 -17.11
CA THR A 401 6.81 -24.63 -17.53
C THR A 401 6.36 -25.59 -18.62
N GLU A 402 5.08 -25.94 -18.60
CA GLU A 402 4.47 -26.90 -19.52
C GLU A 402 3.09 -26.43 -19.96
N LEU A 403 2.79 -26.61 -21.25
CA LEU A 403 1.45 -26.46 -21.83
C LEU A 403 0.98 -27.81 -22.35
N LEU A 404 -0.22 -28.21 -21.96
CA LEU A 404 -0.93 -29.39 -22.45
C LEU A 404 -1.74 -29.05 -23.69
N SER A 405 -2.29 -30.07 -24.37
CA SER A 405 -3.06 -29.88 -25.60
C SER A 405 -4.36 -29.09 -25.41
N ASN A 406 -4.82 -28.94 -24.16
CA ASN A 406 -5.97 -28.14 -23.76
C ASN A 406 -5.56 -26.85 -23.04
N SER A 407 -4.28 -26.48 -23.04
CA SER A 407 -3.82 -25.24 -22.44
C SER A 407 -4.23 -24.04 -23.29
N ASP A 408 -4.70 -22.98 -22.64
CA ASP A 408 -4.98 -21.69 -23.25
C ASP A 408 -4.33 -20.59 -22.42
N ILE A 409 -3.32 -19.93 -22.99
CA ILE A 409 -2.64 -18.82 -22.33
C ILE A 409 -2.64 -17.60 -23.24
N ALA A 410 -2.74 -16.42 -22.66
CA ALA A 410 -2.59 -15.19 -23.41
C ALA A 410 -1.88 -14.11 -22.59
N SER A 411 -1.40 -13.05 -23.26
CA SER A 411 -0.87 -11.85 -22.63
C SER A 411 0.23 -12.18 -21.60
N GLY A 412 0.16 -11.65 -20.38
CA GLY A 412 1.09 -11.99 -19.30
C GLY A 412 1.19 -13.49 -18.93
N GLY A 413 0.22 -14.32 -19.28
CA GLY A 413 0.33 -15.78 -19.19
C GLY A 413 1.43 -16.34 -20.09
N VAL A 414 1.65 -15.72 -21.26
CA VAL A 414 2.77 -16.04 -22.16
C VAL A 414 4.11 -15.67 -21.54
N ASP A 415 4.18 -14.51 -20.88
CA ASP A 415 5.38 -14.09 -20.15
C ASP A 415 5.73 -15.08 -19.04
N PHE A 416 4.72 -15.47 -18.25
CA PHE A 416 4.89 -16.44 -17.18
C PHE A 416 5.31 -17.82 -17.71
N PHE A 417 4.75 -18.28 -18.82
CA PHE A 417 5.18 -19.51 -19.48
C PHE A 417 6.65 -19.44 -19.91
N LEU A 418 7.09 -18.31 -20.48
CA LEU A 418 8.46 -18.16 -20.97
C LEU A 418 9.51 -18.18 -19.86
N ALA A 419 9.13 -17.96 -18.61
CA ALA A 419 10.04 -18.03 -17.46
C ALA A 419 10.53 -19.44 -17.11
N GLY A 420 9.94 -20.51 -17.65
CA GLY A 420 10.43 -21.87 -17.41
C GLY A 420 11.88 -22.07 -17.85
N ASN A 421 12.67 -22.74 -17.03
CA ASN A 421 14.03 -23.16 -17.40
C ASN A 421 13.98 -24.17 -18.55
N ARG A 422 13.11 -25.19 -18.42
CA ARG A 422 12.65 -26.05 -19.51
C ARG A 422 11.20 -25.71 -19.85
N ARG A 423 10.87 -25.65 -21.14
CA ARG A 423 9.55 -25.23 -21.63
C ARG A 423 8.99 -26.27 -22.60
N VAL A 424 7.86 -26.85 -22.26
CA VAL A 424 7.19 -27.87 -23.08
C VAL A 424 5.88 -27.32 -23.61
N ILE A 425 5.61 -27.55 -24.90
CA ILE A 425 4.36 -27.16 -25.55
C ILE A 425 3.82 -28.41 -26.25
N ALA A 426 2.67 -28.91 -25.79
CA ALA A 426 1.97 -30.00 -26.46
C ALA A 426 1.21 -29.49 -27.69
N GLU A 427 1.05 -30.35 -28.70
CA GLU A 427 0.23 -30.06 -29.87
C GLU A 427 -1.22 -29.80 -29.46
N GLY A 428 -1.79 -28.67 -29.90
CA GLY A 428 -3.14 -28.22 -29.54
C GLY A 428 -3.19 -27.08 -28.51
N ALA A 429 -2.08 -26.78 -27.82
CA ALA A 429 -2.01 -25.63 -26.91
C ALA A 429 -2.25 -24.30 -27.65
N SER A 430 -3.07 -23.43 -27.07
CA SER A 430 -3.37 -22.08 -27.54
C SER A 430 -2.47 -21.06 -26.82
N ILE A 431 -1.81 -20.19 -27.59
CA ILE A 431 -0.88 -19.16 -27.10
C ILE A 431 -1.23 -17.84 -27.78
N GLY A 432 -1.80 -16.91 -27.03
CA GLY A 432 -2.27 -15.61 -27.50
C GLY A 432 -1.34 -14.46 -27.12
N VAL A 433 -0.95 -13.63 -28.08
CA VAL A 433 -0.16 -12.42 -27.84
C VAL A 433 -0.90 -11.19 -28.35
N HIS A 434 -0.72 -10.06 -27.67
CA HIS A 434 -1.25 -8.76 -28.07
C HIS A 434 -0.51 -7.63 -27.36
N SER A 435 -0.77 -6.39 -27.79
CA SER A 435 -0.28 -5.17 -27.15
C SER A 435 -0.93 -4.96 -25.78
N TRP A 436 -0.19 -4.46 -24.80
CA TRP A 436 -0.80 -3.98 -23.55
C TRP A 436 -1.30 -2.54 -23.70
N GLY A 437 -2.26 -2.17 -22.86
CA GLY A 437 -2.77 -0.81 -22.76
C GLY A 437 -3.20 -0.48 -21.33
N THR A 438 -3.23 0.80 -21.00
CA THR A 438 -3.60 1.31 -19.68
C THR A 438 -4.95 2.03 -19.72
N GLY A 439 -5.59 2.17 -18.55
CA GLY A 439 -6.92 2.78 -18.43
C GLY A 439 -7.00 4.27 -18.79
N ASP A 440 -5.86 4.94 -18.98
CA ASP A 440 -5.75 6.32 -19.46
C ASP A 440 -5.69 6.43 -20.99
N GLY A 441 -5.75 5.30 -21.70
CA GLY A 441 -5.73 5.23 -23.16
C GLY A 441 -4.33 5.06 -23.78
N THR A 442 -3.28 4.90 -22.97
CA THR A 442 -1.95 4.57 -23.50
C THR A 442 -1.94 3.13 -24.04
N VAL A 443 -1.42 2.95 -25.26
CA VAL A 443 -1.27 1.65 -25.91
C VAL A 443 0.19 1.45 -26.28
N ALA A 444 0.78 0.34 -25.85
CA ALA A 444 2.21 0.09 -26.00
C ALA A 444 2.69 0.15 -27.46
N ALA A 445 1.91 -0.40 -28.39
CA ALA A 445 2.24 -0.38 -29.83
C ALA A 445 2.31 1.03 -30.42
N GLN A 446 1.75 2.05 -29.75
CA GLN A 446 1.78 3.44 -30.20
C GLN A 446 2.93 4.24 -29.58
N LEU A 447 3.61 3.69 -28.57
CA LEU A 447 4.74 4.33 -27.94
C LEU A 447 5.98 4.26 -28.85
N PRO A 448 6.89 5.26 -28.78
CA PRO A 448 8.19 5.17 -29.43
C PRO A 448 8.95 3.91 -28.99
N ARG A 449 9.67 3.26 -29.91
CA ARG A 449 10.39 1.99 -29.63
C ARG A 449 11.39 2.10 -28.46
N ASP A 450 11.91 3.29 -28.19
CA ASP A 450 12.83 3.61 -27.10
C ASP A 450 12.14 4.13 -25.82
N HIS A 451 10.81 4.11 -25.77
CA HIS A 451 10.04 4.53 -24.59
C HIS A 451 10.38 3.68 -23.37
N ALA A 452 10.43 4.33 -22.19
CA ALA A 452 10.90 3.69 -20.96
C ALA A 452 10.03 2.51 -20.53
N ASP A 453 8.74 2.53 -20.85
CA ASP A 453 7.76 1.50 -20.44
C ASP A 453 7.96 0.15 -21.14
N HIS A 454 8.74 0.11 -22.22
CA HIS A 454 9.12 -1.15 -22.86
C HIS A 454 10.22 -1.88 -22.09
N ARG A 455 11.01 -1.14 -21.29
CA ARG A 455 12.22 -1.64 -20.65
C ARG A 455 11.96 -2.81 -19.68
N PRO A 456 10.95 -2.80 -18.79
CA PRO A 456 10.72 -3.90 -17.86
C PRO A 456 10.53 -5.27 -18.54
N TYR A 457 9.76 -5.31 -19.64
CA TYR A 457 9.52 -6.55 -20.40
C TYR A 457 10.77 -7.02 -21.15
N ILE A 458 11.50 -6.10 -21.77
CA ILE A 458 12.74 -6.42 -22.48
C ILE A 458 13.78 -6.97 -21.49
N GLU A 459 13.95 -6.32 -20.33
CA GLU A 459 14.84 -6.78 -19.26
C GLU A 459 14.39 -8.13 -18.68
N PHE A 460 13.08 -8.38 -18.59
CA PHE A 460 12.57 -9.68 -18.21
C PHE A 460 12.95 -10.77 -19.23
N TYR A 461 12.71 -10.55 -20.52
CA TYR A 461 13.07 -11.55 -21.54
C TYR A 461 14.59 -11.77 -21.63
N GLN A 462 15.40 -10.73 -21.36
CA GLN A 462 16.85 -10.87 -21.20
C GLN A 462 17.21 -11.74 -19.99
N HIS A 463 16.57 -11.49 -18.84
CA HIS A 463 16.80 -12.23 -17.59
C HIS A 463 16.56 -13.73 -17.76
N ILE A 464 15.45 -14.12 -18.41
CA ILE A 464 15.10 -15.53 -18.66
C ILE A 464 15.86 -16.15 -19.85
N GLN A 465 16.80 -15.40 -20.42
CA GLN A 465 17.66 -15.78 -21.55
C GLN A 465 16.86 -16.18 -22.80
N LEU A 466 15.84 -15.39 -23.16
CA LEU A 466 15.18 -15.52 -24.45
C LEU A 466 16.13 -15.07 -25.57
N ALA A 467 16.11 -15.76 -26.73
CA ALA A 467 17.12 -15.57 -27.77
C ALA A 467 17.14 -14.16 -28.39
N GLU A 468 15.96 -13.59 -28.61
CA GLU A 468 15.78 -12.27 -29.24
C GLU A 468 14.77 -11.46 -28.41
N PRO A 469 15.16 -11.00 -27.19
CA PRO A 469 14.22 -10.49 -26.19
C PRO A 469 13.48 -9.23 -26.66
N THR A 470 14.21 -8.29 -27.26
CA THR A 470 13.63 -7.05 -27.79
C THR A 470 12.71 -7.31 -28.97
N GLU A 471 13.12 -8.15 -29.92
CA GLU A 471 12.30 -8.41 -31.12
C GLU A 471 11.06 -9.23 -30.78
N PHE A 472 11.15 -10.17 -29.83
CA PHE A 472 9.99 -10.91 -29.35
C PHE A 472 8.98 -9.97 -28.70
N TYR A 473 9.42 -9.06 -27.82
CA TYR A 473 8.54 -8.07 -27.20
C TYR A 473 7.81 -7.21 -28.25
N PHE A 474 8.52 -6.65 -29.23
CA PHE A 474 7.85 -5.86 -30.26
C PHE A 474 6.98 -6.70 -31.20
N PHE A 475 7.29 -7.98 -31.39
CA PHE A 475 6.40 -8.89 -32.10
C PHE A 475 5.06 -9.03 -31.36
N THR A 476 5.06 -9.24 -30.03
CA THR A 476 3.80 -9.38 -29.28
C THR A 476 2.94 -8.12 -29.36
N LEU A 477 3.56 -6.93 -29.28
CA LEU A 477 2.84 -5.66 -29.41
C LEU A 477 2.21 -5.44 -30.79
N ASN A 478 2.87 -5.90 -31.84
CA ASN A 478 2.43 -5.70 -33.23
C ASN A 478 1.48 -6.78 -33.74
N ALA A 479 1.39 -7.92 -33.04
CA ALA A 479 0.58 -9.05 -33.45
C ALA A 479 -0.93 -8.75 -33.37
N ALA A 480 -1.36 -8.03 -32.34
CA ALA A 480 -2.73 -7.60 -32.15
C ALA A 480 -2.83 -6.36 -31.24
N PRO A 481 -3.82 -5.46 -31.42
CA PRO A 481 -4.11 -4.39 -30.46
C PRO A 481 -4.64 -4.94 -29.14
N ALA A 482 -4.65 -4.11 -28.08
CA ALA A 482 -4.99 -4.52 -26.72
C ALA A 482 -6.40 -5.11 -26.55
N GLU A 483 -7.31 -4.79 -27.45
CA GLU A 483 -8.70 -5.25 -27.43
C GLU A 483 -8.92 -6.58 -28.16
N SER A 484 -7.87 -7.18 -28.73
CA SER A 484 -7.94 -8.45 -29.46
C SER A 484 -6.73 -9.33 -29.18
N ILE A 485 -6.78 -10.59 -29.59
CA ILE A 485 -5.72 -11.57 -29.34
C ILE A 485 -5.29 -12.20 -30.66
N HIS A 486 -3.98 -12.21 -30.93
CA HIS A 486 -3.39 -13.00 -32.01
C HIS A 486 -2.95 -14.35 -31.46
N ILE A 487 -3.59 -15.42 -31.94
CA ILE A 487 -3.18 -16.79 -31.61
C ILE A 487 -1.98 -17.16 -32.47
N MET A 488 -0.86 -17.46 -31.82
CA MET A 488 0.42 -17.72 -32.48
C MET A 488 0.36 -18.99 -33.35
N THR A 489 0.95 -18.91 -34.55
CA THR A 489 1.05 -20.09 -35.43
C THR A 489 2.20 -21.01 -34.99
N PRO A 490 2.21 -22.30 -35.40
CA PRO A 490 3.34 -23.19 -35.14
C PRO A 490 4.70 -22.65 -35.63
N GLU A 491 4.70 -21.93 -36.76
CA GLU A 491 5.89 -21.29 -37.31
C GLU A 491 6.41 -20.16 -36.40
N GLU A 492 5.51 -19.36 -35.83
CA GLU A 492 5.86 -18.28 -34.88
C GLU A 492 6.38 -18.85 -33.56
N ILE A 493 5.72 -19.86 -33.01
CA ILE A 493 6.16 -20.59 -31.80
C ILE A 493 7.57 -21.14 -32.00
N THR A 494 7.84 -21.70 -33.19
CA THR A 494 9.17 -22.21 -33.58
C THR A 494 10.18 -21.09 -33.74
N ARG A 495 9.82 -20.00 -34.43
CA ARG A 495 10.67 -18.82 -34.68
C ARG A 495 11.20 -18.21 -33.39
N TRP A 496 10.35 -18.13 -32.37
CA TRP A 496 10.67 -17.52 -31.08
C TRP A 496 11.23 -18.51 -30.05
N LYS A 497 11.41 -19.78 -30.43
CA LYS A 497 11.97 -20.83 -29.57
C LYS A 497 11.25 -20.93 -28.23
N MET A 498 9.92 -20.88 -28.27
CA MET A 498 9.10 -20.85 -27.06
C MET A 498 9.20 -22.18 -26.28
N ALA A 499 9.43 -23.30 -26.95
CA ALA A 499 9.84 -24.55 -26.30
C ALA A 499 11.38 -24.64 -26.23
N ARG A 500 11.91 -25.14 -25.10
CA ARG A 500 13.35 -25.44 -24.92
C ARG A 500 13.60 -26.56 -23.92
#